data_AF-A0A1I4KYX9-F1
#
_entry.id   AF-A0A1I4KYX9-F1
#
_cell.length_a   1.000
_cell.length_b   1.000
_cell.length_c   1.000
_cell.angle_alpha   90.00
_cell.angle_beta   90.00
_cell.angle_gamma   90.00
#
_symmetry.space_group_name_H-M   'P 1'
#
loop_
_entity.id
_entity.type
_entity.pdbx_description
1 polymer ?
#
loop_
_entity_poly.entity_id
_entity_poly.type
_entity_poly.pdbx_seq_one_letter_code
_entity_poly.pdbx_strand_id
1 'polypeptide(L)'
;MWKRSAKDTGPVDANVQRPDVPGLGVGVQVWVKENLPPASDDWVGEPTGVIISAGDRNLRTVYGPLDSWTTWTVAFSEPQYRRDGRGPYETAVIPAFLLVAAEPAVD
;
A
#
# COMPACT_ATOMS: atom_id res chain seq x y z
N MET A 1 11.16 44.26 -20.13
CA MET A 1 12.55 43.87 -19.80
C MET A 1 12.49 42.84 -18.68
N TRP A 2 12.78 41.57 -19.00
CA TRP A 2 12.73 40.44 -18.05
C TRP A 2 13.96 40.40 -17.14
N LYS A 3 13.77 40.07 -15.86
CA LYS A 3 14.82 39.49 -15.00
C LYS A 3 14.19 38.32 -14.23
N ARG A 4 14.52 37.10 -14.67
CA ARG A 4 14.23 35.85 -13.96
C ARG A 4 15.27 35.71 -12.85
N SER A 5 14.86 35.69 -11.58
CA SER A 5 15.68 35.14 -10.51
C SER A 5 15.48 33.63 -10.51
N ALA A 6 16.52 32.91 -10.92
CA ALA A 6 16.63 31.48 -10.71
C ALA A 6 16.69 31.24 -9.20
N LYS A 7 15.62 30.69 -8.62
CA LYS A 7 15.70 30.07 -7.32
C LYS A 7 16.14 28.64 -7.56
N ASP A 8 17.36 28.40 -7.10
CA ASP A 8 18.03 27.13 -6.90
C ASP A 8 17.05 26.06 -6.38
N THR A 9 16.66 25.13 -7.26
CA THR A 9 15.92 23.93 -6.89
C THR A 9 16.96 22.84 -6.72
N GLY A 10 17.50 22.73 -5.50
CA GLY A 10 18.26 21.54 -5.09
C GLY A 10 17.43 20.27 -5.30
N PRO A 11 18.07 19.08 -5.30
CA PRO A 11 17.35 17.84 -5.50
C PRO A 11 16.27 17.75 -4.42
N VAL A 12 15.02 17.69 -4.84
CA VAL A 12 13.93 17.32 -3.95
C VAL A 12 14.19 15.86 -3.59
N ASP A 13 14.79 15.64 -2.43
CA ASP A 13 14.78 14.35 -1.76
C ASP A 13 13.31 13.97 -1.63
N ALA A 14 12.82 13.16 -2.57
CA ALA A 14 11.46 12.65 -2.61
C ALA A 14 11.22 11.59 -1.53
N ASN A 15 11.92 11.69 -0.41
CA ASN A 15 11.60 10.97 0.80
C ASN A 15 10.52 11.74 1.55
N VAL A 16 9.35 11.86 0.91
CA VAL A 16 8.14 12.20 1.64
C VAL A 16 7.87 11.00 2.52
N GLN A 17 8.34 11.07 3.77
CA GLN A 17 7.90 10.18 4.84
C GLN A 17 6.39 10.32 4.94
N ARG A 18 5.73 9.37 4.27
CA ARG A 18 4.29 9.13 4.29
C ARG A 18 3.89 8.79 5.73
N PRO A 19 2.61 8.95 6.10
CA PRO A 19 2.17 8.58 7.44
C PRO A 19 2.59 7.13 7.71
N ASP A 20 3.56 6.96 8.60
CA ASP A 20 4.10 5.68 9.01
C ASP A 20 2.98 4.96 9.75
N VAL A 21 2.28 4.05 9.06
CA VAL A 21 1.59 2.96 9.76
C VAL A 21 2.72 2.12 10.34
N PRO A 22 2.89 2.05 11.67
CA PRO A 22 4.05 1.38 12.26
C PRO A 22 4.16 -0.04 11.72
N GLY A 23 5.30 -0.35 11.08
CA GLY A 23 5.58 -1.68 10.53
C GLY A 23 5.20 -1.91 9.06
N LEU A 24 4.62 -0.94 8.32
CA LEU A 24 4.37 -1.07 6.88
C LEU A 24 5.27 -0.16 6.05
N GLY A 25 5.84 -0.70 4.96
CA GLY A 25 6.74 0.03 4.07
C GLY A 25 7.16 -0.83 2.87
N VAL A 26 7.79 -0.21 1.87
CA VAL A 26 8.33 -0.96 0.72
C VAL A 26 9.37 -1.97 1.20
N GLY A 27 9.28 -3.19 0.70
CA GLY A 27 10.13 -4.32 1.09
C GLY A 27 9.61 -5.12 2.30
N VAL A 28 8.55 -4.65 2.98
CA VAL A 28 7.95 -5.39 4.09
C VAL A 28 7.13 -6.56 3.55
N GLN A 29 7.38 -7.75 4.11
CA GLN A 29 6.54 -8.92 3.89
C GLN A 29 5.25 -8.79 4.72
N VAL A 30 4.12 -9.07 4.07
CA VAL A 30 2.79 -8.91 4.63
C VAL A 30 1.90 -10.10 4.29
N TRP A 31 0.83 -10.25 5.06
CA TRP A 31 -0.33 -11.04 4.68
C TRP A 31 -1.60 -10.17 4.72
N VAL A 32 -2.59 -10.57 3.93
CA VAL A 32 -3.84 -9.82 3.75
C VAL A 32 -4.96 -10.48 4.52
N LYS A 33 -5.47 -9.85 5.58
CA LYS A 33 -6.60 -10.41 6.32
C LYS A 33 -7.92 -10.25 5.54
N GLU A 34 -8.87 -11.14 5.81
CA GLU A 34 -10.25 -11.00 5.34
C GLU A 34 -10.99 -9.88 6.08
N ASN A 35 -12.00 -9.29 5.44
CA ASN A 35 -12.91 -8.41 6.16
C ASN A 35 -13.79 -9.21 7.13
N LEU A 36 -14.26 -8.54 8.18
CA LEU A 36 -15.26 -9.09 9.09
C LEU A 36 -16.46 -8.12 9.18
N PRO A 37 -17.63 -8.46 8.60
CA PRO A 37 -17.94 -9.70 7.88
C PRO A 37 -17.26 -9.80 6.50
N PRO A 38 -17.12 -11.01 5.93
CA PRO A 38 -16.49 -11.17 4.61
C PRO A 38 -17.26 -10.46 3.49
N ALA A 39 -16.52 -9.83 2.58
CA ALA A 39 -17.04 -9.20 1.36
C ALA A 39 -16.80 -10.07 0.11
N SER A 40 -17.57 -9.84 -0.96
CA SER A 40 -17.44 -10.61 -2.20
C SER A 40 -16.09 -10.38 -2.90
N ASP A 41 -15.53 -9.19 -2.74
CA ASP A 41 -14.22 -8.82 -3.26
C ASP A 41 -13.09 -9.05 -2.25
N ASP A 42 -13.29 -9.87 -1.21
CA ASP A 42 -12.21 -10.24 -0.29
C ASP A 42 -11.16 -11.14 -0.95
N TRP A 43 -9.96 -11.13 -0.35
CA TRP A 43 -8.91 -12.11 -0.63
C TRP A 43 -9.13 -13.35 0.22
N VAL A 44 -9.11 -14.54 -0.38
CA VAL A 44 -9.36 -15.79 0.34
C VAL A 44 -8.04 -16.38 0.82
N GLY A 45 -8.03 -16.91 2.05
CA GLY A 45 -6.91 -17.71 2.55
C GLY A 45 -5.68 -16.91 2.95
N GLU A 46 -5.86 -15.63 3.27
CA GLU A 46 -4.83 -14.74 3.81
C GLU A 46 -3.53 -14.70 3.00
N PRO A 47 -3.59 -14.28 1.71
CA PRO A 47 -2.45 -14.36 0.83
C PRO A 47 -1.28 -13.52 1.31
N THR A 48 -0.07 -14.03 1.08
CA THR A 48 1.18 -13.39 1.45
C THR A 48 1.81 -12.67 0.27
N GLY A 49 2.61 -11.65 0.56
CA GLY A 49 3.36 -10.91 -0.46
C GLY A 49 4.30 -9.89 0.14
N VAL A 50 4.88 -9.06 -0.73
CA VAL A 50 5.78 -7.96 -0.36
C VAL A 50 5.22 -6.65 -0.88
N ILE A 51 5.28 -5.61 -0.05
CA ILE A 51 4.93 -4.25 -0.48
C ILE A 51 6.00 -3.76 -1.46
N ILE A 52 5.61 -3.44 -2.70
CA ILE A 52 6.53 -2.98 -3.75
C ILE A 52 6.45 -1.48 -4.02
N SER A 53 5.32 -0.85 -3.68
CA SER A 53 5.15 0.60 -3.84
C SER A 53 4.03 1.14 -2.97
N ALA A 54 3.97 2.47 -2.85
CA ALA A 54 2.73 3.15 -2.50
C ALA A 54 1.61 2.73 -3.45
N GLY A 55 0.37 2.64 -2.97
CA GLY A 55 -0.79 2.58 -3.85
C GLY A 55 -1.08 3.94 -4.50
N ASP A 56 -1.63 3.93 -5.72
CA ASP A 56 -2.07 5.14 -6.42
C ASP A 56 -3.41 5.63 -5.85
N ARG A 57 -3.40 6.29 -4.68
CA ARG A 57 -4.56 7.06 -4.22
C ARG A 57 -4.24 8.17 -3.22
N ASN A 58 -3.66 9.25 -3.76
CA ASN A 58 -4.00 10.64 -3.38
C ASN A 58 -5.37 11.04 -3.99
N LEU A 59 -6.46 10.29 -3.78
CA LEU A 59 -7.77 10.78 -4.20
C LEU A 59 -8.32 11.78 -3.20
N ARG A 60 -8.01 13.05 -3.49
CA ARG A 60 -8.95 14.16 -3.62
C ARG A 60 -10.23 14.02 -2.79
N THR A 61 -10.28 14.83 -1.74
CA THR A 61 -11.52 15.44 -1.22
C THR A 61 -12.45 14.53 -0.41
N VAL A 62 -11.92 13.87 0.63
CA VAL A 62 -12.78 13.41 1.73
C VAL A 62 -12.25 14.01 3.03
N TYR A 63 -13.04 14.87 3.66
CA TYR A 63 -12.82 15.35 5.02
C TYR A 63 -13.07 14.18 5.97
N GLY A 64 -12.00 13.50 6.37
CA GLY A 64 -11.99 12.42 7.37
C GLY A 64 -10.56 12.15 7.83
N PRO A 65 -10.35 11.38 8.91
CA PRO A 65 -9.01 10.99 9.36
C PRO A 65 -8.21 10.37 8.20
N LEU A 66 -7.04 10.95 7.91
CA LEU A 66 -6.20 10.61 6.76
C LEU A 66 -5.55 9.22 6.85
N ASP A 67 -5.53 8.63 8.04
CA ASP A 67 -4.82 7.39 8.36
C ASP A 67 -5.48 6.13 7.76
N SER A 68 -6.82 6.12 7.69
CA SER A 68 -7.63 4.95 7.33
C SER A 68 -7.65 4.63 5.82
N TRP A 69 -7.10 5.51 4.99
CA TRP A 69 -7.16 5.42 3.52
C TRP A 69 -5.81 5.15 2.86
N THR A 70 -4.75 4.94 3.66
CA THR A 70 -3.44 4.57 3.12
C THR A 70 -3.55 3.25 2.38
N THR A 71 -2.99 3.19 1.17
CA THR A 71 -2.96 1.98 0.34
C THR A 71 -1.54 1.64 -0.08
N TRP A 72 -1.28 0.36 -0.27
CA TRP A 72 0.00 -0.20 -0.69
C TRP A 72 -0.20 -1.15 -1.85
N THR A 73 0.73 -1.13 -2.81
CA THR A 73 0.79 -2.16 -3.85
C THR A 73 1.58 -3.33 -3.32
N VAL A 74 0.95 -4.50 -3.25
CA VAL A 74 1.55 -5.76 -2.81
C VAL A 74 1.76 -6.64 -4.04
N ALA A 75 2.98 -7.17 -4.19
CA ALA A 75 3.26 -8.29 -5.07
C ALA A 75 3.09 -9.58 -4.29
N PHE A 76 2.19 -10.46 -4.75
CA PHE A 76 1.90 -11.71 -4.06
C PHE A 76 2.99 -12.76 -4.30
N SER A 77 3.21 -13.62 -3.31
CA SER A 77 4.15 -14.75 -3.41
C SER A 77 3.71 -15.76 -4.47
N GLU A 78 2.39 -15.89 -4.67
CA GLU A 78 1.76 -16.69 -5.71
C GLU A 78 0.58 -15.91 -6.31
N PRO A 79 0.19 -16.10 -7.58
CA PRO A 79 -0.94 -15.39 -8.17
C PRO A 79 -2.28 -15.69 -7.44
N GLN A 80 -3.01 -14.64 -7.05
CA GLN A 80 -4.17 -14.77 -6.13
C GLN A 80 -5.53 -14.54 -6.79
N TYR A 81 -6.55 -15.23 -6.30
CA TYR A 81 -7.94 -14.99 -6.68
C TYR A 81 -8.70 -14.27 -5.57
N ARG A 82 -9.64 -13.43 -5.97
CA ARG A 82 -10.67 -12.87 -5.08
C ARG A 82 -11.74 -13.92 -4.81
N ARG A 83 -12.52 -13.72 -3.74
CA ARG A 83 -13.63 -14.60 -3.36
C ARG A 83 -14.70 -14.75 -4.46
N ASP A 84 -14.91 -13.69 -5.25
CA ASP A 84 -15.81 -13.71 -6.43
C ASP A 84 -15.23 -14.42 -7.66
N GLY A 85 -14.01 -14.97 -7.57
CA GLY A 85 -13.35 -15.71 -8.65
C GLY A 85 -12.54 -14.84 -9.61
N ARG A 86 -12.49 -13.51 -9.44
CA ARG A 86 -11.61 -12.66 -10.26
C ARG A 86 -10.13 -12.92 -9.94
N GLY A 87 -9.30 -12.90 -10.97
CA GLY A 87 -7.86 -13.18 -10.88
C GLY A 87 -7.39 -14.11 -12.02
N PRO A 88 -6.17 -14.67 -11.91
CA PRO A 88 -5.26 -14.49 -10.80
C PRO A 88 -4.53 -13.13 -10.88
N TYR A 89 -4.24 -12.54 -9.73
CA TYR A 89 -3.51 -11.29 -9.60
C TYR A 89 -2.11 -11.57 -9.08
N GLU A 90 -1.09 -11.14 -9.81
CA GLU A 90 0.30 -11.13 -9.32
C GLU A 90 0.54 -9.94 -8.38
N THR A 91 -0.18 -8.84 -8.59
CA THR A 91 -0.09 -7.62 -7.77
C THR A 91 -1.47 -7.04 -7.51
N ALA A 92 -1.62 -6.33 -6.38
CA ALA A 92 -2.82 -5.56 -6.10
C ALA A 92 -2.58 -4.38 -5.17
N VAL A 93 -3.44 -3.37 -5.28
CA VAL A 93 -3.51 -2.26 -4.33
C VAL A 93 -4.41 -2.66 -3.16
N ILE A 94 -3.89 -2.58 -1.94
CA ILE A 94 -4.52 -3.07 -0.72
C ILE A 94 -4.53 -1.96 0.35
N PRO A 95 -5.67 -1.70 1.01
CA PRO A 95 -5.71 -0.81 2.16
C PRO A 95 -4.81 -1.27 3.30
N ALA A 96 -4.09 -0.33 3.92
CA ALA A 96 -3.17 -0.61 5.01
C ALA A 96 -3.86 -1.33 6.19
N PHE A 97 -5.14 -1.04 6.45
CA PHE A 97 -5.88 -1.69 7.52
C PHE A 97 -6.15 -3.19 7.28
N LEU A 98 -5.99 -3.69 6.05
CA LEU A 98 -6.07 -5.11 5.69
C LEU A 98 -4.70 -5.79 5.68
N LEU A 99 -3.61 -5.05 5.81
CA LEU A 99 -2.26 -5.58 5.82
C LEU A 99 -1.79 -5.81 7.24
N VAL A 100 -1.13 -6.94 7.44
CA VAL A 100 -0.41 -7.25 8.67
C VAL A 100 1.02 -7.57 8.29
N ALA A 101 1.97 -6.86 8.90
CA ALA A 101 3.39 -7.14 8.72
C ALA A 101 3.72 -8.53 9.26
N ALA A 102 4.48 -9.31 8.49
CA ALA A 102 5.08 -10.53 9.00
C ALA A 102 6.09 -10.17 10.10
N GLU A 103 6.17 -11.01 11.12
CA GLU A 103 7.16 -10.84 12.18
C GLU A 103 8.57 -11.00 11.57
N PRO A 104 9.51 -10.08 11.84
CA PRO A 104 10.86 -10.22 11.33
C PRO A 104 11.49 -11.50 11.90
N ALA A 105 12.06 -12.34 11.04
CA ALA A 105 12.86 -13.46 11.50
C ALA A 105 14.04 -12.91 12.31
N VAL A 106 14.01 -13.16 13.62
CA VAL A 106 15.18 -12.98 14.49
C VAL A 106 16.11 -14.17 14.22
N ASP A 107 17.26 -13.87 13.62
CA ASP A 107 18.40 -14.79 13.48
C ASP A 107 19.28 -14.74 14.74
#